data_AF-A0A226E7C3-F1
#
_entry.id   AF-A0A226E7C3-F1
#
_cell.length_a   1.000
_cell.length_b   1.000
_cell.length_c   1.000
_cell.angle_alpha   90.00
_cell.angle_beta   90.00
_cell.angle_gamma   90.00
#
_symmetry.space_group_name_H-M   'P 1'
#
loop_
_entity.id
_entity.type
_entity.pdbx_description
1 polymer ?
#
loop_
_entity_poly.entity_id
_entity_poly.type
_entity_poly.pdbx_seq_one_letter_code
_entity_poly.pdbx_strand_id
1 'polypeptide(L)'
;MAAKGKLNVLGSDGRVRVWRKVGESDKLKNHNDTLNDGGGCGMIWECSAPLGTRTKQMACKSTGGVPRNLVFPCVHNSGWNKANDARVGLSTDLSILLKSGTYADVTLRASDGETFPAHKAILSARSPFFWAMFESQVSDGVTRHVIIGDMSGPALGILLNFVYTAEFDSTGRKDGLVWQDVYAEVLSAAAKYKLPILKDQCDQHLVKVCNADNSLALLCLAKQHKLVHAEEEVKDWIADNLDDVLDADL
;
A
#
# COMPACT_ATOMS: atom_id res chain seq x y z
N MET A 1 46.44 -11.68 -21.40
CA MET A 1 45.22 -11.62 -22.23
C MET A 1 44.26 -10.61 -21.61
N ALA A 2 43.79 -9.61 -22.35
CA ALA A 2 42.89 -8.58 -21.78
C ALA A 2 41.53 -9.20 -21.45
N ALA A 3 41.05 -9.02 -20.21
CA ALA A 3 39.72 -9.45 -19.80
C ALA A 3 38.67 -8.81 -20.72
N LYS A 4 37.77 -9.61 -21.28
CA LYS A 4 36.66 -9.11 -22.11
C LYS A 4 35.37 -9.12 -21.29
N GLY A 5 34.75 -7.95 -21.12
CA GLY A 5 33.40 -7.77 -20.60
C GLY A 5 32.34 -7.98 -21.69
N LYS A 6 31.14 -8.42 -21.27
CA LYS A 6 30.01 -8.73 -22.16
C LYS A 6 28.84 -7.80 -21.84
N LEU A 7 28.40 -7.02 -22.82
CA LEU A 7 27.29 -6.08 -22.70
C LEU A 7 26.05 -6.61 -23.42
N ASN A 8 24.87 -6.34 -22.84
CA ASN A 8 23.58 -6.55 -23.49
C ASN A 8 23.00 -5.19 -23.85
N VAL A 9 22.73 -4.97 -25.13
CA VAL A 9 22.07 -3.77 -25.64
C VAL A 9 20.67 -4.17 -26.09
N LEU A 10 19.65 -3.47 -25.59
CA LEU A 10 18.25 -3.69 -25.95
C LEU A 10 17.74 -2.43 -26.65
N GLY A 11 17.43 -2.58 -27.94
CA GLY A 11 16.67 -1.58 -28.71
C GLY A 11 15.23 -2.03 -28.90
N SER A 12 14.43 -1.20 -29.58
CA SER A 12 13.07 -1.55 -30.03
C SER A 12 13.01 -2.85 -30.84
N ASP A 13 14.12 -3.19 -31.50
CA ASP A 13 14.20 -4.28 -32.49
C ASP A 13 14.78 -5.57 -31.90
N GLY A 14 14.97 -5.63 -30.57
CA GLY A 14 15.44 -6.80 -29.85
C GLY A 14 16.83 -6.67 -29.22
N ARG A 15 17.39 -7.82 -28.81
CA ARG A 15 18.60 -7.91 -27.97
C ARG A 15 19.85 -8.19 -28.80
N VAL A 16 20.84 -7.30 -28.73
CA VAL A 16 22.17 -7.48 -29.34
C VAL A 16 23.24 -7.62 -28.26
N ARG A 17 24.24 -8.48 -28.50
CA ARG A 17 25.36 -8.71 -27.58
C ARG A 17 26.65 -8.12 -28.15
N VAL A 18 27.31 -7.26 -27.38
CA VAL A 18 28.56 -6.59 -27.79
C VAL A 18 29.67 -6.98 -26.81
N TRP A 19 30.86 -7.27 -27.36
CA TRP A 19 32.04 -7.67 -26.60
C TRP A 19 33.04 -6.54 -26.48
N ARG A 20 33.69 -6.43 -25.33
CA ARG A 20 34.65 -5.35 -25.10
C ARG A 20 35.78 -5.71 -24.14
N LYS A 21 36.94 -5.06 -24.22
CA LYS A 21 37.98 -5.10 -23.19
C LYS A 21 37.55 -4.31 -21.93
N VAL A 22 37.84 -4.85 -20.75
CA VAL A 22 37.55 -4.23 -19.44
C VAL A 22 38.33 -2.91 -19.28
N GLY A 23 37.63 -1.83 -18.89
CA GLY A 23 38.23 -0.52 -18.53
C GLY A 23 38.23 0.57 -19.61
N GLU A 24 37.72 0.30 -20.81
CA GLU A 24 37.60 1.29 -21.88
C GLU A 24 36.17 1.95 -21.78
N SER A 25 35.90 3.16 -22.32
CA SER A 25 34.57 3.86 -22.31
C SER A 25 33.69 3.62 -23.56
N ASP A 26 32.39 3.35 -23.41
CA ASP A 26 31.60 2.69 -24.48
C ASP A 26 31.63 3.47 -25.79
N LYS A 27 32.13 2.82 -26.85
CA LYS A 27 32.30 3.48 -28.15
C LYS A 27 30.95 3.43 -28.85
N LEU A 28 30.29 4.58 -28.95
CA LEU A 28 28.99 4.73 -29.64
C LEU A 28 28.97 4.07 -31.04
N LYS A 29 30.11 4.02 -31.74
CA LYS A 29 30.26 3.38 -33.06
C LYS A 29 30.00 1.85 -33.08
N ASN A 30 29.95 1.20 -31.91
CA ASN A 30 29.66 -0.22 -31.79
C ASN A 30 28.15 -0.50 -31.60
N HIS A 31 27.32 0.54 -31.54
CA HIS A 31 25.87 0.44 -31.54
C HIS A 31 25.39 0.68 -32.98
N ASN A 32 24.62 -0.25 -33.54
CA ASN A 32 23.83 0.08 -34.72
C ASN A 32 22.76 1.08 -34.28
N ASP A 33 22.72 2.24 -34.93
CA ASP A 33 21.58 3.16 -34.83
C ASP A 33 20.34 2.35 -35.25
N THR A 34 19.38 2.21 -34.34
CA THR A 34 18.19 1.35 -34.52
C THR A 34 17.03 2.08 -35.20
N LEU A 35 17.23 3.33 -35.65
CA LEU A 35 16.17 4.16 -36.21
C LEU A 35 16.71 4.94 -37.41
N ASN A 36 16.19 4.65 -38.60
CA ASN A 36 16.50 5.40 -39.80
C ASN A 36 15.87 6.80 -39.78
N ASP A 37 14.79 7.06 -39.05
CA ASP A 37 14.16 8.38 -39.00
C ASP A 37 13.32 8.55 -37.72
N GLY A 38 13.62 9.58 -36.92
CA GLY A 38 12.78 10.02 -35.79
C GLY A 38 13.30 9.61 -34.40
N GLY A 39 13.43 10.59 -33.52
CA GLY A 39 14.10 10.46 -32.22
C GLY A 39 13.48 9.41 -31.29
N GLY A 40 14.29 8.41 -30.91
CA GLY A 40 14.01 7.48 -29.82
C GLY A 40 15.18 7.44 -28.82
N CYS A 41 14.89 7.33 -27.53
CA CYS A 41 15.92 7.10 -26.52
C CYS A 41 16.25 5.59 -26.48
N GLY A 42 17.52 5.22 -26.70
CA GLY A 42 18.02 3.85 -26.49
C GLY A 42 18.48 3.64 -25.05
N MET A 43 18.15 2.47 -24.46
CA MET A 43 18.62 2.11 -23.12
C MET A 43 19.84 1.19 -23.19
N ILE A 44 20.93 1.59 -22.56
CA ILE A 44 22.15 0.79 -22.40
C ILE A 44 22.28 0.43 -20.92
N TRP A 45 22.49 -0.86 -20.62
CA TRP A 45 22.67 -1.33 -19.24
C TRP A 45 23.89 -2.27 -19.15
N GLU A 46 24.81 -1.99 -18.22
CA GLU A 46 25.87 -2.91 -17.82
C GLU A 46 25.48 -3.75 -16.59
N CYS A 47 25.51 -5.08 -16.71
CA CYS A 47 25.38 -5.99 -15.58
C CYS A 47 26.76 -6.54 -15.23
N SER A 48 27.44 -5.89 -14.29
CA SER A 48 28.68 -6.40 -13.70
C SER A 48 28.39 -7.04 -12.34
N ALA A 49 28.90 -8.26 -12.14
CA ALA A 49 28.90 -8.99 -10.86
C ALA A 49 29.88 -8.33 -9.85
N PRO A 50 29.74 -8.59 -8.54
CA PRO A 50 29.87 -7.59 -7.50
C PRO A 50 31.32 -7.33 -7.13
N LEU A 51 31.81 -6.11 -7.35
CA LEU A 51 32.85 -5.45 -6.56
C LEU A 51 32.92 -3.99 -7.03
N GLY A 52 32.39 -3.08 -6.22
CA GLY A 52 32.56 -1.63 -6.40
C GLY A 52 31.42 -0.92 -7.16
N THR A 53 30.93 0.15 -6.51
CA THR A 53 30.15 1.29 -7.02
C THR A 53 29.67 1.23 -8.48
N ARG A 54 28.36 1.05 -8.67
CA ARG A 54 27.69 1.05 -9.98
C ARG A 54 27.25 2.46 -10.37
N THR A 55 27.88 3.05 -11.38
CA THR A 55 27.35 4.23 -12.08
C THR A 55 26.44 3.78 -13.22
N LYS A 56 25.17 4.17 -13.19
CA LYS A 56 24.29 4.10 -14.37
C LYS A 56 24.50 5.35 -15.21
N GLN A 57 24.82 5.18 -16.48
CA GLN A 57 24.86 6.28 -17.44
C GLN A 57 23.72 6.10 -18.44
N MET A 58 22.73 7.00 -18.39
CA MET A 58 21.72 7.14 -19.45
C MET A 58 22.17 8.26 -20.38
N ALA A 59 22.18 8.01 -21.69
CA ALA A 59 22.37 9.03 -22.69
C ALA A 59 21.14 9.04 -23.62
N CYS A 60 20.33 10.09 -23.56
CA CYS A 60 19.31 10.33 -24.59
C CYS A 60 19.81 11.42 -25.53
N LYS A 61 19.83 11.13 -26.84
CA LYS A 61 20.06 12.14 -27.88
C LYS A 61 18.70 12.69 -28.32
N SER A 62 18.33 13.87 -27.85
CA SER A 62 17.35 14.70 -28.55
C SER A 62 18.10 15.54 -29.58
N THR A 63 17.74 15.43 -30.86
CA THR A 63 18.25 16.31 -31.92
C THR A 63 17.96 17.77 -31.55
N GLY A 64 19.00 18.53 -31.20
CA GLY A 64 18.94 19.98 -31.00
C GLY A 64 19.20 20.52 -29.58
N GLY A 65 19.50 19.68 -28.58
CA GLY A 65 19.76 20.14 -27.22
C GLY A 65 21.01 19.52 -26.58
N VAL A 66 21.75 20.31 -25.79
CA VAL A 66 22.91 19.86 -25.00
C VAL A 66 22.52 18.63 -24.18
N PRO A 67 23.31 17.53 -24.19
CA PRO A 67 22.97 16.32 -23.46
C PRO A 67 22.87 16.60 -21.97
N ARG A 68 21.68 16.43 -21.38
CA ARG A 68 21.52 16.42 -19.93
C ARG A 68 21.97 15.06 -19.41
N ASN A 69 23.10 15.05 -18.71
CA ASN A 69 23.52 13.90 -17.90
C ASN A 69 22.54 13.73 -16.74
N LEU A 70 21.46 12.98 -16.96
CA LEU A 70 20.59 12.53 -15.88
C LEU A 70 21.24 11.31 -15.22
N VAL A 71 22.02 11.58 -14.18
CA VAL A 71 22.47 10.54 -13.25
C VAL A 71 21.27 10.21 -12.36
N PHE A 72 20.50 9.18 -12.72
CA PHE A 72 19.59 8.56 -11.77
C PHE A 72 20.43 7.67 -10.86
N PRO A 73 20.52 7.95 -9.55
CA PRO A 73 21.13 6.99 -8.65
C PRO A 73 20.35 5.69 -8.81
N CYS A 74 21.07 4.64 -9.18
CA CYS A 74 20.57 3.30 -8.93
C CYS A 74 20.44 3.22 -7.42
N VAL A 75 19.23 3.42 -6.91
CA VAL A 75 18.88 2.82 -5.64
C VAL A 75 18.80 1.34 -5.95
N HIS A 76 19.96 0.68 -5.98
CA HIS A 76 20.00 -0.72 -5.65
C HIS A 76 19.43 -0.76 -4.24
N ASN A 77 18.15 -1.11 -4.13
CA ASN A 77 17.64 -1.59 -2.87
C ASN A 77 18.47 -2.84 -2.57
N SER A 78 19.60 -2.66 -1.87
CA SER A 78 20.44 -3.74 -1.37
C SER A 78 19.72 -4.54 -0.27
N GLY A 79 18.44 -4.24 -0.01
CA GLY A 79 17.55 -4.95 0.88
C GLY A 79 16.62 -5.95 0.19
N TRP A 80 16.91 -6.46 -1.02
CA TRP A 80 16.34 -7.76 -1.41
C TRP A 80 17.05 -8.84 -0.61
N ASN A 81 16.70 -8.94 0.68
CA ASN A 81 17.13 -10.04 1.53
C ASN A 81 16.64 -11.33 0.89
N LYS A 82 17.57 -12.18 0.44
CA LYS A 82 17.33 -13.55 0.00
C LYS A 82 16.64 -14.44 1.05
N ALA A 83 16.35 -13.91 2.24
CA ALA A 83 15.60 -14.58 3.30
C ALA A 83 14.07 -14.45 3.16
N ASN A 84 13.55 -13.55 2.30
CA ASN A 84 12.11 -13.41 2.02
C ASN A 84 11.64 -14.25 0.81
N ASP A 85 12.40 -15.28 0.44
CA ASP A 85 12.18 -16.08 -0.79
C ASP A 85 10.95 -17.00 -0.72
N ALA A 86 10.16 -16.93 0.35
CA ALA A 86 8.81 -17.47 0.41
C ALA A 86 7.84 -16.29 0.49
N ARG A 87 7.20 -15.95 -0.64
CA ARG A 87 5.96 -15.17 -0.58
C ARG A 87 4.99 -15.92 0.34
N VAL A 88 4.72 -15.35 1.51
CA VAL A 88 3.92 -16.00 2.56
C VAL A 88 2.43 -15.99 2.18
N GLY A 89 2.02 -15.00 1.38
CA GLY A 89 0.69 -14.84 0.81
C GLY A 89 0.48 -13.42 0.28
N LEU A 90 -0.45 -13.23 -0.66
CA LEU A 90 -0.72 -11.89 -1.23
C LEU A 90 -1.12 -10.87 -0.15
N SER A 91 -1.99 -11.26 0.79
CA SER A 91 -2.41 -10.40 1.90
C SER A 91 -1.21 -10.00 2.78
N THR A 92 -0.32 -10.95 3.09
CA THR A 92 0.90 -10.70 3.87
C THR A 92 1.86 -9.75 3.14
N ASP A 93 2.09 -9.99 1.84
CA ASP A 93 2.95 -9.14 1.01
C ASP A 93 2.42 -7.69 0.95
N LEU A 94 1.10 -7.52 0.81
CA LEU A 94 0.45 -6.20 0.83
C LEU A 94 0.49 -5.56 2.22
N SER A 95 0.34 -6.32 3.30
CA SER A 95 0.50 -5.81 4.67
C SER A 95 1.92 -5.28 4.91
N ILE A 96 2.94 -5.97 4.43
CA ILE A 96 4.34 -5.53 4.50
C ILE A 96 4.53 -4.24 3.68
N LEU A 97 3.89 -4.15 2.52
CA LEU A 97 3.93 -2.94 1.69
C LEU A 97 3.33 -1.73 2.44
N LEU A 98 2.18 -1.90 3.09
CA LEU A 98 1.56 -0.87 3.94
C LEU A 98 2.48 -0.45 5.08
N LYS A 99 3.03 -1.41 5.84
CA LYS A 99 3.90 -1.14 7.01
C LYS A 99 5.21 -0.46 6.64
N SER A 100 5.80 -0.83 5.50
CA SER A 100 7.06 -0.25 5.04
C SER A 100 6.91 1.13 4.39
N GLY A 101 5.71 1.46 3.89
CA GLY A 101 5.45 2.69 3.12
C GLY A 101 6.21 2.76 1.79
N THR A 102 6.77 1.64 1.32
CA THR A 102 7.62 1.62 0.14
C THR A 102 6.80 1.85 -1.12
N TYR A 103 7.15 2.87 -1.92
CA TYR A 103 6.40 3.33 -3.10
C TYR A 103 5.05 4.00 -2.80
N ALA A 104 4.82 4.43 -1.55
CA ALA A 104 3.66 5.23 -1.22
C ALA A 104 3.63 6.55 -2.02
N ASP A 105 2.48 6.84 -2.63
CA ASP A 105 2.22 8.01 -3.47
C ASP A 105 1.16 8.95 -2.86
N VAL A 106 0.64 8.59 -1.68
CA VAL A 106 -0.25 9.40 -0.85
C VAL A 106 0.04 9.19 0.64
N THR A 107 -0.19 10.22 1.44
CA THR A 107 -0.20 10.14 2.91
C THR A 107 -1.59 10.51 3.42
N LEU A 108 -2.21 9.61 4.16
CA LEU A 108 -3.46 9.88 4.87
C LEU A 108 -3.13 10.42 6.27
N ARG A 109 -3.85 11.43 6.73
CA ARG A 109 -3.70 12.00 8.08
C ARG A 109 -4.99 11.80 8.87
N ALA A 110 -4.92 11.11 10.00
CA ALA A 110 -6.04 10.90 10.92
C ALA A 110 -6.41 12.17 11.70
N SER A 111 -7.52 12.13 12.42
CA SER A 111 -8.05 13.25 13.21
C SER A 111 -7.14 13.66 14.36
N ASP A 112 -6.44 12.69 14.98
CA ASP A 112 -5.43 12.88 16.02
C ASP A 112 -4.07 13.34 15.48
N GLY A 113 -3.96 13.47 14.16
CA GLY A 113 -2.75 13.91 13.47
C GLY A 113 -1.78 12.79 13.12
N GLU A 114 -2.06 11.53 13.47
CA GLU A 114 -1.26 10.37 13.01
C GLU A 114 -1.29 10.29 11.47
N THR A 115 -0.18 9.88 10.85
CA THR A 115 -0.05 9.86 9.39
C THR A 115 0.33 8.49 8.87
N PHE A 116 -0.28 8.11 7.76
CA PHE A 116 -0.17 6.79 7.15
C PHE A 116 0.24 6.92 5.68
N PRO A 117 1.47 6.55 5.30
CA PRO A 117 1.84 6.41 3.90
C PRO A 117 1.06 5.26 3.25
N ALA A 118 0.47 5.49 2.09
CA ALA A 118 -0.38 4.54 1.39
C ALA A 118 -0.26 4.67 -0.13
N HIS A 119 -0.96 3.77 -0.84
CA HIS A 119 -0.89 3.62 -2.29
C HIS A 119 -2.27 3.91 -2.91
N LYS A 120 -2.34 4.95 -3.74
CA LYS A 120 -3.59 5.38 -4.42
C LYS A 120 -4.19 4.22 -5.21
N ALA A 121 -3.36 3.47 -5.95
CA ALA A 121 -3.82 2.36 -6.77
C ALA A 121 -4.57 1.27 -5.96
N ILE A 122 -4.07 0.93 -4.77
CA ILE A 122 -4.69 -0.09 -3.91
C ILE A 122 -5.98 0.48 -3.30
N LEU A 123 -5.93 1.71 -2.77
CA LEU A 123 -7.10 2.36 -2.18
C LEU A 123 -8.24 2.49 -3.19
N SER A 124 -7.95 2.96 -4.40
CA SER A 124 -8.93 3.11 -5.48
C SER A 124 -9.53 1.77 -5.93
N ALA A 125 -8.71 0.71 -6.02
CA ALA A 125 -9.20 -0.61 -6.42
C ALA A 125 -10.15 -1.24 -5.39
N ARG A 126 -9.99 -0.89 -4.12
CA ARG A 126 -10.71 -1.51 -2.99
C ARG A 126 -11.89 -0.68 -2.50
N SER A 127 -11.92 0.62 -2.81
CA SER A 127 -12.97 1.54 -2.39
C SER A 127 -13.37 2.48 -3.53
N PRO A 128 -14.64 2.43 -3.98
CA PRO A 128 -15.18 3.40 -4.93
C PRO A 128 -15.09 4.85 -4.44
N PHE A 129 -15.13 5.07 -3.11
CA PHE A 129 -14.95 6.40 -2.54
C PHE A 129 -13.55 6.95 -2.82
N PHE A 130 -12.51 6.15 -2.53
CA PHE A 130 -11.13 6.55 -2.79
C PHE A 130 -10.87 6.70 -4.28
N TRP A 131 -11.46 5.83 -5.12
CA TRP A 131 -11.41 5.99 -6.57
C TRP A 131 -11.89 7.37 -7.00
N ALA A 132 -13.12 7.74 -6.65
CA ALA A 132 -13.71 9.01 -7.06
C ALA A 132 -12.93 10.22 -6.49
N MET A 133 -12.49 10.12 -5.24
CA MET A 133 -11.69 11.16 -4.58
C MET A 133 -10.33 11.38 -5.28
N PHE A 134 -9.66 10.33 -5.72
CA PHE A 134 -8.38 10.46 -6.40
C PHE A 134 -8.54 10.86 -7.87
N GLU A 135 -9.62 10.42 -8.53
CA GLU A 135 -9.96 10.84 -9.89
C GLU A 135 -10.19 12.35 -9.96
N SER A 136 -10.93 12.94 -9.00
CA SER A 136 -11.13 14.39 -8.93
C SER A 136 -9.86 15.17 -8.56
N GLN A 137 -8.88 14.56 -7.90
CA GLN A 137 -7.63 15.24 -7.57
C GLN A 137 -6.66 15.29 -8.75
N VAL A 138 -6.77 14.37 -9.72
CA VAL A 138 -5.92 14.41 -10.92
C VAL A 138 -6.18 15.67 -11.74
N SER A 139 -7.39 16.23 -11.72
CA SER A 139 -7.71 17.49 -12.41
C SER A 139 -7.18 18.73 -11.72
N ASP A 140 -7.04 18.71 -10.40
CA ASP A 140 -6.79 19.91 -9.57
C ASP A 140 -5.30 20.05 -9.15
N GLY A 141 -4.47 19.06 -9.48
CA GLY A 141 -3.04 19.02 -9.18
C GLY A 141 -2.64 17.87 -8.24
N VAL A 142 -1.36 17.52 -8.19
CA VAL A 142 -0.88 16.34 -7.44
C VAL A 142 -0.89 16.61 -5.93
N THR A 143 -2.03 16.41 -5.27
CA THR A 143 -2.10 16.41 -3.81
C THR A 143 -1.54 15.09 -3.28
N ARG A 144 -0.54 15.20 -2.40
CA ARG A 144 0.13 14.06 -1.73
C ARG A 144 -0.41 13.78 -0.32
N HIS A 145 -1.21 14.68 0.24
CA HIS A 145 -1.74 14.56 1.60
C HIS A 145 -3.26 14.63 1.62
N VAL A 146 -3.91 13.63 2.21
CA VAL A 146 -5.36 13.58 2.38
C VAL A 146 -5.67 13.58 3.86
N ILE A 147 -6.55 14.47 4.31
CA ILE A 147 -6.98 14.54 5.71
C ILE A 147 -8.26 13.72 5.89
N ILE A 148 -8.19 12.74 6.78
CA ILE A 148 -9.30 11.91 7.23
C ILE A 148 -9.69 12.41 8.63
N GLY A 149 -10.54 13.44 8.67
CA GLY A 149 -10.92 14.11 9.92
C GLY A 149 -11.94 13.37 10.79
N ASP A 150 -12.51 12.28 10.28
CA ASP A 150 -13.59 11.51 10.90
C ASP A 150 -13.12 10.21 11.56
N MET A 151 -11.81 9.95 11.62
CA MET A 151 -11.26 8.74 12.21
C MET A 151 -9.99 9.02 13.00
N SER A 152 -9.87 8.40 14.16
CA SER A 152 -8.64 8.32 14.94
C SER A 152 -7.58 7.48 14.22
N GLY A 153 -6.31 7.66 14.57
CA GLY A 153 -5.19 6.88 14.04
C GLY A 153 -5.37 5.37 14.18
N PRO A 154 -5.79 4.85 15.36
CA PRO A 154 -6.10 3.44 15.54
C PRO A 154 -7.19 2.92 14.59
N ALA A 155 -8.30 3.64 14.45
CA ALA A 155 -9.39 3.23 13.56
C ALA A 155 -8.95 3.26 12.09
N LEU A 156 -8.20 4.29 11.68
CA LEU A 156 -7.67 4.41 10.32
C LEU A 156 -6.66 3.29 10.02
N GLY A 157 -5.84 2.90 10.99
CA GLY A 157 -4.92 1.77 10.88
C GLY A 157 -5.65 0.45 10.60
N ILE A 158 -6.73 0.17 11.33
CA ILE A 158 -7.57 -1.03 11.13
C ILE A 158 -8.20 -1.01 9.74
N LEU A 159 -8.78 0.13 9.33
CA LEU A 159 -9.37 0.31 8.00
C LEU A 159 -8.34 0.04 6.89
N LEU A 160 -7.15 0.61 7.01
CA LEU A 160 -6.08 0.43 6.02
C LEU A 160 -5.60 -1.01 5.98
N ASN A 161 -5.42 -1.67 7.13
CA ASN A 161 -5.05 -3.07 7.14
C ASN A 161 -6.09 -3.91 6.38
N PHE A 162 -7.39 -3.70 6.67
CA PHE A 162 -8.46 -4.38 5.95
C PHE A 162 -8.44 -4.10 4.44
N VAL A 163 -8.18 -2.87 4.01
CA VAL A 163 -8.10 -2.54 2.58
C VAL A 163 -7.01 -3.35 1.87
N TYR A 164 -5.87 -3.57 2.54
CA TYR A 164 -4.72 -4.27 1.97
C TYR A 164 -4.80 -5.80 2.12
N THR A 165 -5.41 -6.32 3.17
CA THR A 165 -5.41 -7.76 3.50
C THR A 165 -6.76 -8.44 3.32
N ALA A 166 -7.86 -7.67 3.29
CA ALA A 166 -9.24 -8.14 3.42
C ALA A 166 -9.56 -8.85 4.74
N GLU A 167 -8.71 -8.68 5.75
CA GLU A 167 -8.85 -9.27 7.07
C GLU A 167 -9.10 -8.16 8.09
N PHE A 168 -10.18 -8.30 8.86
CA PHE A 168 -10.45 -7.47 10.02
C PHE A 168 -9.56 -7.93 11.19
N ASP A 169 -8.58 -7.11 11.54
CA ASP A 169 -7.69 -7.36 12.66
C ASP A 169 -8.12 -6.52 13.87
N SER A 170 -8.67 -7.21 14.88
CA SER A 170 -9.08 -6.63 16.16
C SER A 170 -7.96 -6.65 17.22
N THR A 171 -6.79 -7.20 16.90
CA THR A 171 -5.70 -7.41 17.86
C THR A 171 -4.92 -6.16 18.21
N GLY A 172 -5.14 -5.05 17.48
CA GLY A 172 -4.55 -3.73 17.72
C GLY A 172 -5.02 -3.02 18.99
N ARG A 173 -5.23 -3.75 20.10
CA ARG A 173 -5.42 -3.17 21.43
C ARG A 173 -4.14 -2.41 21.79
N LYS A 174 -4.15 -1.09 21.66
CA LYS A 174 -3.27 -0.26 22.49
C LYS A 174 -3.94 -0.19 23.85
N ASP A 175 -3.25 -0.69 24.88
CA ASP A 175 -3.70 -0.66 26.26
C ASP A 175 -4.19 0.76 26.63
N GLY A 176 -5.45 0.87 27.06
CA GLY A 176 -6.06 2.13 27.52
C GLY A 176 -7.06 2.80 26.56
N LEU A 177 -7.26 2.29 25.33
CA LEU A 177 -8.32 2.80 24.44
C LEU A 177 -9.63 2.02 24.63
N VAL A 178 -10.74 2.76 24.71
CA VAL A 178 -12.09 2.19 24.73
C VAL A 178 -12.35 1.56 23.36
N TRP A 179 -12.42 0.23 23.34
CA TRP A 179 -12.55 -0.54 22.10
C TRP A 179 -13.85 -0.20 21.34
N GLN A 180 -14.89 0.23 22.07
CA GLN A 180 -16.19 0.60 21.53
C GLN A 180 -16.12 1.83 20.61
N ASP A 181 -15.36 2.87 20.98
CA ASP A 181 -15.26 4.11 20.20
C ASP A 181 -14.54 3.85 18.86
N VAL A 182 -13.41 3.15 18.91
CA VAL A 182 -12.66 2.75 17.71
C VAL A 182 -13.54 1.89 16.79
N TYR A 183 -14.33 1.00 17.37
CA TYR A 183 -15.23 0.14 16.60
C TYR A 183 -16.33 0.93 15.89
N ALA A 184 -16.95 1.89 16.59
CA ALA A 184 -17.96 2.79 16.03
C ALA A 184 -17.40 3.62 14.87
N GLU A 185 -16.17 4.12 14.99
CA GLU A 185 -15.47 4.84 13.92
C GLU A 185 -15.24 3.93 12.70
N VAL A 186 -14.80 2.68 12.91
CA VAL A 186 -14.57 1.72 11.82
C VAL A 186 -15.89 1.36 11.12
N LEU A 187 -16.99 1.16 11.85
CA LEU A 187 -18.31 0.90 11.26
C LEU A 187 -18.82 2.10 10.44
N SER A 188 -18.64 3.32 10.96
CA SER A 188 -18.97 4.57 10.25
C SER A 188 -18.15 4.69 8.96
N ALA A 189 -16.86 4.39 9.04
CA ALA A 189 -15.94 4.39 7.92
C ALA A 189 -16.31 3.33 6.88
N ALA A 190 -16.66 2.11 7.27
CA ALA A 190 -17.06 1.05 6.36
C ALA A 190 -18.25 1.48 5.48
N ALA A 191 -19.23 2.16 6.06
CA ALA A 191 -20.37 2.71 5.33
C ALA A 191 -19.97 3.87 4.40
N LYS A 192 -19.12 4.80 4.87
CA LYS A 192 -18.64 5.97 4.11
C LYS A 192 -17.77 5.56 2.91
N TYR A 193 -16.77 4.72 3.15
CA TYR A 193 -15.81 4.25 2.15
C TYR A 193 -16.34 3.09 1.28
N LYS A 194 -17.62 2.72 1.43
CA LYS A 194 -18.30 1.68 0.64
C LYS A 194 -17.58 0.31 0.71
N LEU A 195 -17.30 -0.13 1.93
CA LEU A 195 -16.64 -1.41 2.23
C LEU A 195 -17.65 -2.38 2.90
N PRO A 196 -18.56 -3.02 2.14
CA PRO A 196 -19.59 -3.88 2.70
C PRO A 196 -19.03 -5.14 3.38
N ILE A 197 -17.92 -5.69 2.85
CA ILE A 197 -17.27 -6.88 3.43
C ILE A 197 -16.69 -6.57 4.81
N LEU A 198 -16.17 -5.36 5.03
CA LEU A 198 -15.70 -4.92 6.35
C LEU A 198 -16.87 -4.87 7.33
N LYS A 199 -18.00 -4.30 6.90
CA LYS A 199 -19.20 -4.22 7.72
C LYS A 199 -19.71 -5.61 8.13
N ASP A 200 -19.71 -6.57 7.21
CA ASP A 200 -20.09 -7.97 7.48
C ASP A 200 -19.13 -8.68 8.46
N GLN A 201 -17.82 -8.49 8.29
CA GLN A 201 -16.82 -9.01 9.24
C GLN A 201 -16.97 -8.38 10.63
N CYS A 202 -17.30 -7.08 10.70
CA CYS A 202 -17.65 -6.45 11.96
C CYS A 202 -18.91 -7.09 12.57
N ASP A 203 -19.98 -7.27 11.79
CA ASP A 203 -21.22 -7.92 12.24
C ASP A 203 -20.95 -9.27 12.92
N GLN A 204 -20.15 -10.13 12.28
CA GLN A 204 -19.78 -11.44 12.83
C GLN A 204 -18.84 -11.37 14.03
N HIS A 205 -17.96 -10.36 14.08
CA HIS A 205 -17.00 -10.20 15.17
C HIS A 205 -17.67 -9.64 16.44
N LEU A 206 -18.66 -8.76 16.30
CA LEU A 206 -19.33 -8.10 17.41
C LEU A 206 -19.99 -9.12 18.36
N VAL A 207 -20.61 -10.17 17.82
CA VAL A 207 -21.19 -11.27 18.60
C VAL A 207 -20.12 -12.02 19.42
N LYS A 208 -18.92 -12.21 18.86
CA LYS A 208 -17.83 -12.97 19.50
C LYS A 208 -17.19 -12.23 20.68
N VAL A 209 -17.30 -10.91 20.72
CA VAL A 209 -16.73 -10.06 21.77
C VAL A 209 -17.76 -9.59 22.79
N CYS A 210 -19.02 -10.00 22.64
CA CYS A 210 -20.09 -9.68 23.56
C CYS A 210 -19.81 -10.25 24.95
N ASN A 211 -19.95 -9.42 25.97
CA ASN A 211 -19.85 -9.78 27.39
C ASN A 211 -20.89 -8.98 28.20
N ALA A 212 -21.07 -9.31 29.48
CA ALA A 212 -22.07 -8.66 30.33
C ALA A 212 -21.88 -7.13 30.35
N ASP A 213 -20.66 -6.68 30.59
CA ASP A 213 -20.28 -5.26 30.72
C ASP A 213 -20.47 -4.43 29.43
N ASN A 214 -20.39 -5.05 28.24
CA ASN A 214 -20.39 -4.34 26.96
C ASN A 214 -21.64 -4.61 26.10
N SER A 215 -22.46 -5.59 26.48
CA SER A 215 -23.59 -6.08 25.69
C SER A 215 -24.56 -4.97 25.26
N LEU A 216 -24.92 -4.08 26.19
CA LEU A 216 -25.82 -2.95 25.93
C LEU A 216 -25.22 -1.92 24.97
N ALA A 217 -23.95 -1.57 25.16
CA ALA A 217 -23.24 -0.65 24.28
C ALA A 217 -23.11 -1.23 22.85
N LEU A 218 -22.80 -2.52 22.75
CA LEU A 218 -22.72 -3.25 21.49
C LEU A 218 -24.09 -3.32 20.78
N LEU A 219 -25.18 -3.54 21.53
CA LEU A 219 -26.53 -3.53 20.98
C LEU A 219 -26.92 -2.15 20.41
N CYS A 220 -26.57 -1.07 21.11
CA CYS A 220 -26.76 0.29 20.61
C CYS A 220 -26.01 0.54 19.30
N LEU A 221 -24.75 0.10 19.22
CA LEU A 221 -23.94 0.20 18.00
C LEU A 221 -24.52 -0.63 16.84
N ALA A 222 -24.95 -1.86 17.11
CA ALA A 222 -25.54 -2.73 16.10
C ALA A 222 -26.79 -2.09 15.47
N LYS A 223 -27.68 -1.53 16.29
CA LYS A 223 -28.87 -0.80 15.84
C LYS A 223 -28.51 0.45 15.03
N GLN A 224 -27.57 1.26 15.52
CA GLN A 224 -27.15 2.50 14.85
C GLN A 224 -26.59 2.23 13.45
N HIS A 225 -25.79 1.17 13.31
CA HIS A 225 -25.15 0.81 12.04
C HIS A 225 -25.95 -0.19 11.20
N LYS A 226 -27.13 -0.62 11.66
CA LYS A 226 -27.98 -1.62 11.00
C LYS A 226 -27.19 -2.90 10.72
N LEU A 227 -26.66 -3.50 11.78
CA LEU A 227 -26.00 -4.81 11.80
C LEU A 227 -27.06 -5.84 12.18
N VAL A 228 -27.61 -6.56 11.20
CA VAL A 228 -28.81 -7.39 11.41
C VAL A 228 -28.48 -8.61 12.25
N HIS A 229 -27.39 -9.31 11.90
CA HIS A 229 -27.02 -10.55 12.58
C HIS A 229 -26.64 -10.28 14.04
N ALA A 230 -25.78 -9.30 14.29
CA ALA A 230 -25.36 -8.99 15.65
C ALA A 230 -26.47 -8.33 16.48
N GLU A 231 -27.40 -7.60 15.88
CA GLU A 231 -28.55 -7.08 16.63
C GLU A 231 -29.43 -8.21 17.17
N GLU A 232 -29.67 -9.27 16.39
CA GLU A 232 -30.46 -10.43 16.82
C GLU A 232 -29.72 -11.24 17.88
N GLU A 233 -28.49 -11.66 17.58
CA GLU A 233 -27.68 -12.51 18.47
C GLU A 233 -27.36 -11.82 19.81
N VAL A 234 -27.06 -10.52 19.81
CA VAL A 234 -26.78 -9.80 21.07
C VAL A 234 -28.05 -9.64 21.90
N LYS A 235 -29.23 -9.46 21.29
CA LYS A 235 -30.50 -9.43 22.03
C LYS A 235 -30.79 -10.77 22.70
N ASP A 236 -30.61 -11.85 21.96
CA ASP A 236 -30.82 -13.20 22.47
C ASP A 236 -29.82 -13.49 23.60
N TRP A 237 -28.55 -13.11 23.43
CA TRP A 237 -27.53 -13.23 24.47
C TRP A 237 -27.89 -12.44 25.75
N ILE A 238 -28.38 -11.20 25.62
CA ILE A 238 -28.82 -10.38 26.77
C ILE A 238 -30.03 -11.02 27.46
N ALA A 239 -30.97 -11.58 26.70
CA ALA A 239 -32.16 -12.24 27.26
C ALA A 239 -31.77 -13.48 28.09
N ASP A 240 -30.75 -14.22 27.66
CA ASP A 240 -30.24 -15.40 28.36
C ASP A 240 -29.36 -15.08 29.59
N ASN A 241 -28.76 -13.88 29.66
CA ASN A 241 -27.82 -13.48 30.73
C ASN A 241 -28.29 -12.21 31.48
N LEU A 242 -29.61 -12.03 31.62
CA LEU A 242 -30.18 -10.78 32.13
C LEU A 242 -29.68 -10.40 33.53
N ASP A 243 -29.54 -11.38 34.44
CA ASP A 243 -29.10 -11.14 35.81
C ASP A 243 -27.67 -10.58 35.85
N ASP A 244 -26.75 -11.14 35.06
CA ASP A 244 -25.35 -10.70 35.00
C ASP A 244 -25.20 -9.30 34.38
N VAL A 245 -26.04 -8.95 33.40
CA VAL A 245 -26.03 -7.62 32.77
C VAL A 245 -26.53 -6.54 33.74
N LEU A 246 -27.57 -6.84 34.54
CA LEU A 246 -28.10 -5.90 35.52
C LEU A 246 -27.12 -5.63 36.67
N ASP A 247 -26.35 -6.64 37.06
CA ASP A 247 -25.32 -6.51 38.09
C ASP A 247 -24.06 -5.77 37.60
N ALA A 248 -23.76 -5.81 36.30
CA ALA A 248 -22.62 -5.12 35.70
C ALA A 248 -22.80 -3.59 35.54
N ASP A 249 -24.06 -3.13 35.49
CA ASP A 249 -24.42 -1.70 35.38
C ASP A 249 -24.55 -0.97 36.75
N LEU A 250 -24.41 -1.69 37.87
CA LEU A 250 -24.51 -1.18 39.26
C LEU A 250 -23.15 -0.85 39.89
#